data_AF-A0A821S013-F1
#
_entry.id   AF-A0A821S013-F1
#
_cell.length_a   1.000
_cell.length_b   1.000
_cell.length_c   1.000
_cell.angle_alpha   90.00
_cell.angle_beta   90.00
_cell.angle_gamma   90.00
#
_symmetry.space_group_name_H-M   'P 1'
#
loop_
_entity.id
_entity.type
_entity.pdbx_description
1 polymer ?
#
loop_
_entity_poly.entity_id
_entity_poly.type
_entity_poly.pdbx_seq_one_letter_code
_entity_poly.pdbx_strand_id
1 'polypeptide(L)'
;ADGTDPYIIEVLDPRVTWERYRTAYYNDTFQILRRLVGPDALIMSRPVDSDLDYSPRDIVFMGWVGDEDGTYNGLKTALRYMLESGRRGYVGFGSDIGGYRTDPKAGTLGRTKELFLRWTAIGALSSFMENGGGGEHLPWNFDNETTDIYRSWVNLHY
;
A
#
# COMPACT_ATOMS: atom_id res chain seq x y z
N ALA A 1 5.55 9.52 -5.98
CA ALA A 1 4.45 10.36 -6.49
C ALA A 1 3.70 9.54 -7.52
N ASP A 2 2.47 9.14 -7.21
CA ASP A 2 1.63 8.45 -8.18
C ASP A 2 0.91 9.48 -9.08
N GLY A 3 0.31 9.02 -10.18
CA GLY A 3 -0.30 9.90 -11.17
C GLY A 3 -1.47 10.73 -10.63
N THR A 4 -1.99 10.39 -9.45
CA THR A 4 -3.14 11.07 -8.81
C THR A 4 -2.75 11.99 -7.68
N ASP A 5 -1.46 12.26 -7.45
CA ASP A 5 -1.06 13.21 -6.43
C ASP A 5 -1.69 14.61 -6.66
N PRO A 6 -2.23 15.24 -5.61
CA PRO A 6 -2.98 16.50 -5.72
C PRO A 6 -2.21 17.64 -6.38
N TYR A 7 -0.89 17.62 -6.25
CA TYR A 7 -0.01 18.66 -6.77
C TYR A 7 0.28 18.53 -8.27
N ILE A 8 0.00 17.38 -8.90
CA ILE A 8 0.32 17.18 -10.32
C ILE A 8 -0.67 17.93 -11.22
N ILE A 9 -1.97 17.89 -10.92
CA ILE A 9 -2.99 18.38 -11.86
C ILE A 9 -3.33 19.86 -11.69
N GLU A 10 -3.31 20.37 -10.46
CA GLU A 10 -3.50 21.80 -10.23
C GLU A 10 -2.42 22.65 -10.92
N VAL A 11 -1.23 22.07 -11.12
CA VAL A 11 -0.12 22.69 -11.86
C VAL A 11 -0.30 22.58 -13.39
N LEU A 12 -0.95 21.53 -13.88
CA LEU A 12 -1.04 21.22 -15.32
C LEU A 12 -2.30 21.80 -16.00
N ASP A 13 -3.45 21.83 -15.33
CA ASP A 13 -4.66 22.47 -15.86
C ASP A 13 -5.60 22.94 -14.72
N PRO A 14 -5.69 24.27 -14.46
CA PRO A 14 -6.50 24.79 -13.36
C PRO A 14 -8.02 24.60 -13.57
N ARG A 15 -8.46 24.14 -14.75
CA ARG A 15 -9.87 23.84 -15.03
C ARG A 15 -10.29 22.45 -14.55
N VAL A 16 -9.33 21.60 -14.17
CA VAL A 16 -9.58 20.25 -13.67
C VAL A 16 -9.23 20.21 -12.19
N THR A 17 -10.23 20.06 -11.33
CA THR A 17 -10.02 19.84 -9.89
C THR A 17 -9.34 18.49 -9.66
N TRP A 18 -8.50 18.38 -8.63
CA TRP A 18 -7.90 17.11 -8.20
C TRP A 18 -8.92 15.98 -8.05
N GLU A 19 -10.06 16.25 -7.39
CA GLU A 19 -11.17 15.30 -7.20
C GLU A 19 -11.66 14.68 -8.52
N ARG A 20 -11.91 15.54 -9.51
CA ARG A 20 -12.36 15.13 -10.84
C ARG A 20 -11.30 14.29 -11.56
N TYR A 21 -10.03 14.68 -11.43
CA TYR A 21 -8.95 13.94 -12.08
C TYR A 21 -8.73 12.57 -11.46
N ARG A 22 -8.52 12.49 -10.13
CA ARG A 22 -8.28 11.21 -9.44
C ARG A 22 -9.44 10.23 -9.67
N THR A 23 -10.67 10.75 -9.69
CA THR A 23 -11.86 9.94 -9.96
C THR A 23 -11.88 9.42 -11.39
N ALA A 24 -11.59 10.25 -12.38
CA ALA A 24 -11.53 9.83 -13.78
C ALA A 24 -10.39 8.84 -14.04
N TYR A 25 -9.19 9.11 -13.51
CA TYR A 25 -8.00 8.28 -13.67
C TYR A 25 -8.23 6.82 -13.22
N TYR A 26 -8.74 6.63 -12.01
CA TYR A 26 -9.00 5.29 -11.49
C TYR A 26 -10.21 4.63 -12.16
N ASN A 27 -11.29 5.39 -12.44
CA ASN A 27 -12.45 4.84 -13.14
C ASN A 27 -12.10 4.37 -14.55
N ASP A 28 -11.38 5.18 -15.33
CA ASP A 28 -11.02 4.82 -16.69
C ASP A 28 -10.16 3.55 -16.72
N THR A 29 -9.19 3.46 -15.81
CA THR A 29 -8.36 2.26 -15.63
C THR A 29 -9.21 1.04 -15.28
N PHE A 30 -10.07 1.15 -14.27
CA PHE A 30 -10.95 0.06 -13.85
C PHE A 30 -11.90 -0.38 -14.96
N GLN A 31 -12.55 0.57 -15.66
CA GLN A 31 -13.49 0.27 -16.73
C GLN A 31 -12.81 -0.39 -17.94
N ILE A 32 -11.59 0.01 -18.27
CA ILE A 32 -10.79 -0.66 -19.30
C ILE A 32 -10.50 -2.10 -18.88
N LEU A 33 -10.02 -2.32 -17.65
CA LEU A 33 -9.77 -3.68 -17.16
C LEU A 33 -11.04 -4.52 -17.10
N ARG A 34 -12.18 -3.95 -16.69
CA ARG A 34 -13.49 -4.63 -16.72
C ARG A 34 -13.90 -5.08 -18.13
N ARG A 35 -13.57 -4.32 -19.17
CA ARG A 35 -13.85 -4.71 -20.56
C ARG A 35 -12.93 -5.82 -21.06
N LEU A 36 -11.67 -5.83 -20.61
CA LEU A 36 -10.65 -6.78 -21.07
C LEU A 36 -10.66 -8.10 -20.29
N VAL A 37 -10.81 -8.02 -18.98
CA VAL A 37 -10.71 -9.15 -18.02
C VAL A 37 -12.09 -9.63 -17.58
N GLY A 38 -13.09 -8.75 -17.57
CA GLY A 38 -14.46 -9.10 -17.17
C GLY A 38 -14.71 -8.93 -15.67
N PRO A 39 -15.53 -9.81 -15.05
CA PRO A 39 -16.02 -9.63 -13.69
C PRO A 39 -14.93 -9.70 -12.60
N ASP A 40 -13.77 -10.26 -12.92
CA ASP A 40 -12.67 -10.45 -11.97
C ASP A 40 -11.62 -9.33 -12.04
N ALA A 41 -11.86 -8.29 -12.84
CA ALA A 41 -10.94 -7.16 -12.92
C ALA A 41 -10.85 -6.43 -11.58
N LEU A 42 -9.63 -6.12 -11.17
CA LEU A 42 -9.32 -5.34 -9.97
C LEU A 42 -8.28 -4.28 -10.31
N ILE A 43 -8.33 -3.17 -9.59
CA ILE A 43 -7.23 -2.20 -9.53
C ILE A 43 -6.66 -2.19 -8.12
N MET A 44 -5.38 -1.85 -8.03
CA MET A 44 -4.73 -1.47 -6.78
C MET A 44 -4.43 0.01 -6.83
N SER A 45 -4.75 0.74 -5.76
CA SER A 45 -4.52 2.18 -5.66
C SER A 45 -4.46 2.63 -4.22
N ARG A 46 -4.01 3.87 -3.98
CA ARG A 46 -4.01 4.44 -2.63
C ARG A 46 -5.43 4.67 -2.12
N PRO A 47 -5.84 4.12 -0.96
CA PRO A 47 -7.10 4.46 -0.32
C PRO A 47 -6.94 5.79 0.42
N VAL A 48 -6.66 5.74 1.73
CA VAL A 48 -6.23 6.89 2.52
C VAL A 48 -4.72 6.90 2.66
N ASP A 49 -4.11 8.04 2.35
CA ASP A 49 -2.72 8.40 2.65
C ASP A 49 -2.69 9.88 3.01
N SER A 50 -1.86 10.27 3.98
CA SER A 50 -1.67 11.67 4.37
C SER A 50 -3.01 12.36 4.70
N ASP A 51 -3.94 11.56 5.24
CA ASP A 51 -5.31 11.92 5.60
C ASP A 51 -6.24 12.33 4.43
N LEU A 52 -5.82 12.11 3.19
CA LEU A 52 -6.57 12.38 1.96
C LEU A 52 -7.18 11.10 1.37
N ASP A 53 -8.32 11.24 0.69
CA ASP A 53 -8.91 10.15 -0.10
C ASP A 53 -8.34 10.18 -1.52
N TYR A 54 -7.44 9.26 -1.84
CA TYR A 54 -6.76 9.26 -3.14
C TYR A 54 -7.64 8.66 -4.25
N SER A 55 -8.41 7.63 -3.93
CA SER A 55 -9.18 6.88 -4.94
C SER A 55 -10.68 6.83 -4.63
N PRO A 56 -11.55 6.52 -5.62
CA PRO A 56 -12.97 6.30 -5.37
C PRO A 56 -13.19 4.93 -4.68
N ARG A 57 -13.93 4.94 -3.57
CA ARG A 57 -14.15 3.75 -2.71
C ARG A 57 -14.89 2.61 -3.41
N ASP A 58 -15.70 2.95 -4.40
CA ASP A 58 -16.58 2.03 -5.14
C ASP A 58 -15.83 1.17 -6.18
N ILE A 59 -14.58 1.49 -6.47
CA ILE A 59 -13.75 0.75 -7.44
C ILE A 59 -12.45 0.21 -6.86
N VAL A 60 -12.16 0.48 -5.58
CA VAL A 60 -10.91 0.08 -4.92
C VAL A 60 -11.18 -1.00 -3.89
N PHE A 61 -10.84 -2.22 -4.30
CA PHE A 61 -10.98 -3.43 -3.49
C PHE A 61 -9.66 -3.88 -2.87
N MET A 62 -8.52 -3.35 -3.37
CA MET A 62 -7.19 -3.59 -2.83
C MET A 62 -6.44 -2.26 -2.75
N GLY A 63 -6.27 -1.76 -1.53
CA GLY A 63 -5.61 -0.49 -1.25
C GLY A 63 -4.20 -0.67 -0.72
N TRP A 64 -3.24 0.11 -1.22
CA TRP A 64 -1.92 0.26 -0.61
C TRP A 64 -1.83 1.65 0.04
N VAL A 65 -1.55 1.72 1.34
CA VAL A 65 -1.69 2.99 2.11
C VAL A 65 -0.57 4.02 1.90
N GLY A 66 0.46 3.70 1.12
CA GLY A 66 1.42 4.68 0.63
C GLY A 66 2.87 4.43 1.07
N ASP A 67 3.65 5.51 1.06
CA ASP A 67 5.11 5.43 1.13
C ASP A 67 5.63 5.55 2.57
N GLU A 68 5.22 4.66 3.49
CA GLU A 68 5.71 4.76 4.87
C GLU A 68 7.20 4.45 5.00
N ASP A 69 7.84 5.07 6.00
CA ASP A 69 9.25 4.81 6.29
C ASP A 69 9.44 3.43 6.93
N GLY A 70 10.56 2.76 6.64
CA GLY A 70 10.98 1.50 7.25
C GLY A 70 11.42 1.64 8.71
N THR A 71 10.59 2.29 9.52
CA THR A 71 10.78 2.53 10.97
C THR A 71 9.49 2.16 11.72
N TYR A 72 9.59 2.03 13.05
CA TYR A 72 8.39 1.84 13.88
C TYR A 72 7.40 2.99 13.82
N ASN A 73 7.83 4.22 13.52
CA ASN A 73 6.90 5.33 13.32
C ASN A 73 6.18 5.20 11.98
N GLY A 74 6.88 4.75 10.92
CA GLY A 74 6.24 4.42 9.66
C GLY A 74 5.21 3.31 9.81
N LEU A 75 5.53 2.25 10.57
CA LEU A 75 4.55 1.19 10.87
C LEU A 75 3.27 1.73 11.56
N LYS A 76 3.43 2.62 12.54
CA LYS A 76 2.27 3.26 13.20
C LYS A 76 1.46 4.12 12.22
N THR A 77 2.14 4.83 11.33
CA THR A 77 1.52 5.65 10.29
C THR A 77 0.71 4.78 9.32
N ALA A 78 1.30 3.69 8.81
CA ALA A 78 0.60 2.74 7.94
C ALA A 78 -0.64 2.17 8.63
N LEU A 79 -0.51 1.71 9.88
CA LEU A 79 -1.64 1.19 10.66
C LEU A 79 -2.75 2.25 10.83
N ARG A 80 -2.37 3.51 11.09
CA ARG A 80 -3.32 4.62 11.18
C ARG A 80 -4.08 4.82 9.87
N TYR A 81 -3.40 4.81 8.73
CA TYR A 81 -4.04 4.95 7.42
C TYR A 81 -4.89 3.76 7.03
N MET A 82 -4.51 2.54 7.41
CA MET A 82 -5.34 1.35 7.23
C MET A 82 -6.65 1.47 8.04
N LEU A 83 -6.55 1.85 9.32
CA LEU A 83 -7.73 2.07 10.16
C LEU A 83 -8.62 3.20 9.63
N GLU A 84 -8.01 4.28 9.16
CA GLU A 84 -8.74 5.41 8.57
C GLU A 84 -9.41 5.01 7.25
N SER A 85 -8.76 4.17 6.43
CA SER A 85 -9.35 3.60 5.21
C SER A 85 -10.60 2.78 5.54
N GLY A 86 -10.53 1.93 6.56
CA GLY A 86 -11.69 1.19 7.06
C GLY A 86 -12.80 2.11 7.56
N ARG A 87 -12.45 3.15 8.35
CA ARG A 87 -13.40 4.15 8.86
C ARG A 87 -14.10 4.91 7.73
N ARG A 88 -13.40 5.15 6.62
CA ARG A 88 -13.93 5.84 5.44
C ARG A 88 -14.62 4.90 4.45
N GLY A 89 -14.73 3.61 4.73
CA GLY A 89 -15.53 2.67 3.93
C GLY A 89 -14.80 2.03 2.74
N TYR A 90 -13.46 2.04 2.72
CA TYR A 90 -12.71 1.15 1.84
C TYR A 90 -12.81 -0.29 2.36
N VAL A 91 -12.85 -1.27 1.46
CA VAL A 91 -13.17 -2.67 1.81
C VAL A 91 -11.96 -3.60 1.87
N GLY A 92 -10.85 -3.23 1.23
CA GLY A 92 -9.61 -3.99 1.31
C GLY A 92 -8.40 -3.07 1.17
N PHE A 93 -7.45 -3.21 2.08
CA PHE A 93 -6.21 -2.45 2.13
C PHE A 93 -5.10 -3.17 2.90
N GLY A 94 -3.87 -2.72 2.67
CA GLY A 94 -2.64 -3.16 3.29
C GLY A 94 -1.55 -2.09 3.14
N SER A 95 -0.31 -2.46 3.45
CA SER A 95 0.86 -1.59 3.41
C SER A 95 2.08 -2.38 2.97
N ASP A 96 3.11 -1.71 2.47
CA ASP A 96 4.41 -2.32 2.22
C ASP A 96 5.01 -2.90 3.52
N ILE A 97 5.17 -4.21 3.57
CA ILE A 97 5.77 -4.89 4.73
C ILE A 97 7.22 -4.41 4.91
N GLY A 98 7.48 -3.77 6.05
CA GLY A 98 8.79 -3.19 6.35
C GLY A 98 9.00 -1.77 5.84
N GLY A 99 7.95 -1.15 5.28
CA GLY A 99 7.91 0.25 4.83
C GLY A 99 8.48 0.45 3.42
N TYR A 100 7.85 1.35 2.66
CA TYR A 100 8.30 1.73 1.31
C TYR A 100 9.68 2.36 1.29
N ARG A 101 9.98 3.29 2.21
CA ARG A 101 11.28 4.00 2.22
C ARG A 101 12.29 3.28 3.10
N THR A 102 13.53 3.23 2.64
CA THR A 102 14.65 2.67 3.40
C THR A 102 15.01 3.56 4.60
N ASP A 103 15.14 2.98 5.79
CA ASP A 103 15.82 3.62 6.92
C ASP A 103 17.34 3.40 6.79
N PRO A 104 18.14 4.45 6.53
CA PRO A 104 19.60 4.31 6.42
C PRO A 104 20.27 3.84 7.71
N LYS A 105 19.59 3.93 8.86
CA LYS A 105 20.08 3.45 10.16
C LYS A 105 19.89 1.95 10.34
N ALA A 106 19.10 1.31 9.48
CA ALA A 106 18.72 -0.10 9.58
C ALA A 106 19.55 -1.04 8.68
N GLY A 107 20.68 -0.56 8.17
CA GLY A 107 21.62 -1.34 7.35
C GLY A 107 21.26 -1.36 5.87
N THR A 108 21.87 -2.28 5.12
CA THR A 108 21.77 -2.36 3.65
C THR A 108 20.36 -2.69 3.17
N LEU A 109 19.59 -3.41 3.97
CA LEU A 109 18.20 -3.72 3.68
C LEU A 109 17.26 -2.58 4.05
N GLY A 110 17.71 -1.47 4.66
CA GLY A 110 16.85 -0.32 4.95
C GLY A 110 15.70 -0.57 5.94
N ARG A 111 15.72 -1.69 6.67
CA ARG A 111 14.80 -2.07 7.75
C ARG A 111 15.42 -3.17 8.60
N THR A 112 15.09 -3.21 9.88
CA THR A 112 15.59 -4.27 10.76
C THR A 112 14.76 -5.54 10.58
N LYS A 113 15.38 -6.71 10.81
CA LYS A 113 14.69 -8.01 10.83
C LYS A 113 13.46 -8.00 11.74
N GLU A 114 13.60 -7.41 12.94
CA GLU A 114 12.50 -7.34 13.89
C GLU A 114 11.32 -6.51 13.37
N LEU A 115 11.60 -5.32 12.80
CA LEU A 115 10.55 -4.49 12.23
C LEU A 115 9.85 -5.20 11.08
N PHE A 116 10.61 -5.81 10.17
CA PHE A 116 10.07 -6.56 9.03
C PHE A 116 9.13 -7.68 9.48
N LEU A 117 9.52 -8.50 10.46
CA LEU A 117 8.68 -9.60 10.95
C LEU A 117 7.44 -9.12 11.73
N ARG A 118 7.54 -8.03 12.50
CA ARG A 118 6.37 -7.43 13.17
C ARG A 118 5.38 -6.87 12.16
N TRP A 119 5.87 -6.21 11.12
CA TRP A 119 5.05 -5.68 10.05
C TRP A 119 4.44 -6.80 9.21
N THR A 120 5.18 -7.90 9.00
CA THR A 120 4.69 -9.12 8.33
C THR A 120 3.44 -9.66 9.03
N ALA A 121 3.45 -9.73 10.37
CA ALA A 121 2.29 -10.19 11.13
C ALA A 121 1.06 -9.30 10.90
N ILE A 122 1.24 -7.98 10.83
CA ILE A 122 0.16 -7.03 10.53
C ILE A 122 -0.34 -7.21 9.10
N GLY A 123 0.57 -7.33 8.12
CA GLY A 123 0.22 -7.58 6.72
C GLY A 123 -0.56 -8.88 6.53
N ALA A 124 -0.13 -9.97 7.17
CA ALA A 124 -0.80 -11.27 7.11
C ALA A 124 -2.21 -11.26 7.72
N LEU A 125 -2.46 -10.38 8.70
CA LEU A 125 -3.78 -10.20 9.32
C LEU A 125 -4.61 -9.07 8.67
N SER A 126 -4.12 -8.51 7.56
CA SER A 126 -4.84 -7.52 6.76
C SER A 126 -5.47 -8.20 5.54
N SER A 127 -6.39 -7.52 4.87
CA SER A 127 -7.03 -8.04 3.64
C SER A 127 -6.05 -8.19 2.47
N PHE A 128 -4.90 -7.53 2.55
CA PHE A 128 -3.88 -7.50 1.50
C PHE A 128 -2.50 -7.57 2.15
N MET A 129 -1.75 -8.61 1.80
CA MET A 129 -0.37 -8.84 2.27
C MET A 129 0.61 -8.55 1.14
N GLU A 130 1.24 -7.37 1.18
CA GLU A 130 2.21 -6.94 0.16
C GLU A 130 3.64 -7.00 0.69
N ASN A 131 4.48 -7.79 0.04
CA ASN A 131 5.92 -7.71 0.22
C ASN A 131 6.52 -6.80 -0.86
N GLY A 132 6.43 -5.50 -0.63
CA GLY A 132 6.73 -4.47 -1.62
C GLY A 132 7.39 -3.26 -1.01
N GLY A 133 7.54 -2.23 -1.84
CA GLY A 133 8.21 -0.99 -1.48
C GLY A 133 9.58 -0.80 -2.12
N GLY A 134 10.27 0.26 -1.72
CA GLY A 134 11.61 0.57 -2.18
C GLY A 134 12.69 -0.32 -1.55
N GLY A 135 13.53 -0.90 -2.40
CA GLY A 135 14.66 -1.72 -1.97
C GLY A 135 14.31 -3.20 -1.88
N GLU A 136 14.94 -3.92 -0.95
CA GLU A 136 14.90 -5.38 -0.89
C GLU A 136 14.11 -5.89 0.33
N HIS A 137 13.07 -6.67 0.07
CA HIS A 137 12.09 -7.13 1.06
C HIS A 137 12.00 -8.66 1.14
N LEU A 138 12.81 -9.38 0.36
CA LEU A 138 12.80 -10.83 0.39
C LEU A 138 13.27 -11.35 1.76
N PRO A 139 12.49 -12.20 2.44
CA PRO A 139 12.78 -12.60 3.82
C PRO A 139 14.09 -13.40 3.95
N TRP A 140 14.51 -14.10 2.89
CA TRP A 140 15.77 -14.85 2.84
C TRP A 140 17.02 -13.99 2.76
N ASN A 141 16.89 -12.68 2.51
CA ASN A 141 18.02 -11.77 2.58
C ASN A 141 18.37 -11.34 4.00
N PHE A 142 17.50 -11.60 4.98
CA PHE A 142 17.83 -11.45 6.40
C PHE A 142 18.57 -12.68 6.91
N ASP A 143 17.87 -13.82 6.97
CA ASP A 143 18.40 -15.14 7.35
C ASP A 143 17.32 -16.23 7.20
N ASN A 144 17.70 -17.49 7.46
CA ASN A 144 16.79 -18.64 7.39
C ASN A 144 15.66 -18.56 8.43
N GLU A 145 15.96 -18.08 9.65
CA GLU A 145 14.94 -17.94 10.70
C GLU A 145 13.84 -16.95 10.28
N THR A 146 14.22 -15.81 9.69
CA THR A 146 13.28 -14.82 9.16
C THR A 146 12.41 -15.41 8.07
N THR A 147 13.00 -16.22 7.19
CA THR A 147 12.27 -16.93 6.14
C THR A 147 11.24 -17.90 6.71
N ASP A 148 11.61 -18.65 7.74
CA ASP A 148 10.72 -19.63 8.37
C ASP A 148 9.55 -18.97 9.13
N ILE A 149 9.83 -17.86 9.84
CA ILE A 149 8.79 -17.06 10.50
C ILE A 149 7.87 -16.42 9.46
N TYR A 150 8.43 -15.80 8.42
CA TYR A 150 7.65 -15.18 7.35
C TYR A 150 6.76 -16.22 6.66
N ARG A 151 7.28 -17.41 6.35
CA ARG A 151 6.51 -18.52 5.77
C ARG A 151 5.33 -18.93 6.65
N SER A 152 5.51 -18.92 7.96
CA SER A 152 4.43 -19.24 8.90
C SER A 152 3.28 -18.21 8.83
N TRP A 153 3.61 -16.92 8.68
CA TRP A 153 2.60 -15.87 8.47
C TRP A 153 1.94 -15.93 7.11
N VAL A 154 2.69 -16.23 6.05
CA VAL A 154 2.12 -16.46 4.71
C VAL A 154 1.12 -17.62 4.76
N ASN A 155 1.49 -18.75 5.37
CA ASN A 155 0.59 -19.89 5.52
C ASN A 155 -0.65 -19.61 6.40
N LEU A 156 -0.59 -18.61 7.28
CA LEU A 156 -1.75 -18.19 8.07
C LEU A 156 -2.70 -17.29 7.27
N HIS A 157 -2.16 -16.51 6.33
CA HIS A 157 -2.94 -15.58 5.51
C HIS A 157 -3.82 -16.30 4.47
N TYR A 158 -3.41 -17.48 4.01
CA TYR A 158 -4.12 -18.35 3.07
C TYR A 158 -4.92 -19.44 3.78
#